data_AF-A0A520CRR7-F1
#
_entry.id   AF-A0A520CRR7-F1
#
_cell.length_a   1.000
_cell.length_b   1.000
_cell.length_c   1.000
_cell.angle_alpha   90.00
_cell.angle_beta   90.00
_cell.angle_gamma   90.00
#
_symmetry.space_group_name_H-M   'P 1'
#
loop_
_entity.id
_entity.type
_entity.pdbx_description
1 polymer ?
#
loop_
_entity_poly.entity_id
_entity_poly.type
_entity_poly.pdbx_seq_one_letter_code
_entity_poly.pdbx_strand_id
1 'polypeptide(L)'
;MKKALKFWFGFLLILLAFSFFLNSCKAKKPLQNTTIENTDKTTNSDSKETVTINQEILDRILFNIGQIKSSDPKCDSLINYYRAELAKSIELSKQSGDNSYQLKYNEALKQMELLVKIGKTENKDLQKNTTTTTTYTLQKTHEIPVHFMEWWEIMFYRIGQIAAVLLAVYLIIKFKR
;
A
#
# COMPACT_ATOMS: atom_id res chain seq x y z
N MET A 1 48.34 -39.82 -65.79
CA MET A 1 47.45 -38.78 -65.20
C MET A 1 46.02 -39.23 -64.90
N LYS A 2 45.36 -40.08 -65.70
CA LYS A 2 43.94 -40.46 -65.45
C LYS A 2 43.68 -41.22 -64.12
N LYS A 3 44.65 -41.98 -63.60
CA LYS A 3 44.52 -42.72 -62.32
C LYS A 3 44.57 -41.79 -61.10
N ALA A 4 45.50 -40.83 -61.08
CA ALA A 4 45.60 -39.83 -60.01
C ALA A 4 44.35 -38.92 -59.93
N LEU A 5 43.77 -38.58 -61.08
CA LEU A 5 42.56 -37.77 -61.14
C LEU A 5 41.32 -38.50 -60.58
N LYS A 6 41.20 -39.81 -60.83
CA LYS A 6 40.13 -40.65 -60.25
C LYS A 6 40.29 -40.79 -58.75
N PHE A 7 41.52 -40.93 -58.25
CA PHE A 7 41.81 -40.98 -56.82
C PHE A 7 41.43 -39.67 -56.11
N TRP A 8 41.79 -38.51 -56.70
CA TRP A 8 41.47 -37.20 -56.14
C TRP A 8 39.96 -36.92 -56.10
N PHE A 9 39.22 -37.37 -57.11
CA PHE A 9 37.76 -37.29 -57.12
C PHE A 9 37.11 -38.17 -56.04
N GLY A 10 37.60 -39.41 -55.88
CA GLY A 10 37.14 -40.29 -54.81
C GLY A 10 37.39 -39.70 -53.43
N PHE A 11 38.55 -39.08 -53.23
CA PHE A 11 38.90 -38.39 -51.98
C PHE A 11 37.94 -37.23 -51.67
N LEU A 12 37.64 -36.36 -52.64
CA LEU A 12 36.69 -35.26 -52.44
C LEU A 12 35.29 -35.74 -52.08
N LEU A 13 34.83 -36.83 -52.69
CA LEU A 13 33.49 -37.39 -52.46
C LEU A 13 33.39 -37.99 -51.04
N ILE A 14 34.44 -38.66 -50.58
CA ILE A 14 34.54 -39.16 -49.20
C ILE A 14 34.53 -38.00 -48.20
N LEU A 15 35.26 -36.93 -48.48
CA LEU A 15 35.36 -35.77 -47.61
C LEU A 15 34.01 -35.05 -47.46
N LEU A 16 33.27 -34.91 -48.57
CA LEU A 16 31.91 -34.37 -48.57
C LEU A 16 30.95 -35.26 -47.77
N ALA A 17 31.00 -36.58 -47.96
CA ALA A 17 30.16 -37.52 -47.21
C ALA A 17 30.44 -37.43 -45.71
N PHE A 18 31.71 -37.32 -45.31
CA PHE A 18 32.11 -37.18 -43.91
C PHE A 18 31.59 -35.89 -43.27
N SER A 19 31.57 -34.77 -44.02
CA SER A 19 30.96 -33.52 -43.55
C SER A 19 29.46 -33.66 -43.26
N PHE A 20 28.70 -34.45 -44.04
CA PHE A 20 27.27 -34.66 -43.76
C PHE A 20 27.03 -35.51 -42.51
N PHE A 21 27.86 -36.54 -42.26
CA PHE A 21 27.71 -37.40 -41.09
C PHE A 21 27.96 -36.64 -39.77
N LEU A 22 28.87 -35.68 -39.74
CA LEU A 22 29.20 -34.94 -38.52
C LEU A 22 28.16 -33.87 -38.13
N ASN A 23 27.34 -33.39 -39.07
CA ASN A 23 26.32 -32.36 -38.81
C ASN A 23 24.98 -32.91 -38.28
N SER A 24 24.83 -34.23 -38.13
CA SER A 24 23.56 -34.84 -37.70
C SER A 24 23.39 -34.95 -36.18
N CYS A 25 24.42 -34.62 -35.39
CA CYS A 25 24.34 -34.69 -33.93
C CYS A 25 23.91 -33.33 -33.36
N LYS A 26 22.59 -33.11 -33.19
CA LYS A 26 22.08 -31.94 -32.45
C LYS A 26 22.48 -32.07 -30.97
N ALA A 27 23.59 -31.46 -30.57
CA ALA A 27 23.95 -31.34 -29.15
C ALA A 27 22.88 -30.54 -28.39
N LYS A 28 22.55 -30.98 -27.17
CA LYS A 28 21.60 -30.27 -26.30
C LYS A 28 22.19 -28.91 -25.93
N LYS A 29 21.42 -27.84 -26.13
CA LYS A 29 21.83 -26.45 -25.84
C LYS A 29 22.18 -26.30 -24.36
N PRO A 30 23.27 -25.57 -24.01
CA PRO A 30 23.58 -25.27 -22.62
C PRO A 30 22.51 -24.35 -22.03
N LEU A 31 22.18 -24.60 -20.77
CA LEU A 31 21.19 -23.84 -19.99
C LEU A 31 21.95 -22.82 -19.15
N GLN A 32 21.52 -21.55 -19.18
CA GLN A 32 22.11 -20.49 -18.35
C GLN A 32 21.16 -20.17 -17.19
N ASN A 33 21.69 -20.16 -15.97
CA ASN A 33 20.93 -19.79 -14.76
C ASN A 33 21.02 -18.28 -14.56
N THR A 34 19.90 -17.57 -14.76
CA THR A 34 19.78 -16.15 -14.39
C THR A 34 18.98 -16.06 -13.10
N THR A 35 19.55 -15.45 -12.05
CA THR A 35 18.84 -15.15 -10.80
C THR A 35 18.39 -13.69 -10.83
N ILE A 36 17.09 -13.44 -10.72
CA ILE A 36 16.51 -12.10 -10.57
C ILE A 36 16.02 -12.01 -9.13
N GLU A 37 16.61 -11.12 -8.33
CA GLU A 37 16.16 -10.86 -6.95
C GLU A 37 15.25 -9.63 -6.93
N ASN A 38 13.97 -9.82 -6.60
CA ASN A 38 13.05 -8.73 -6.27
C ASN A 38 12.74 -8.79 -4.77
N THR A 39 13.06 -7.73 -4.04
CA THR A 39 12.69 -7.59 -2.62
C THR A 39 11.45 -6.70 -2.51
N ASP A 40 10.28 -7.29 -2.30
CA ASP A 40 9.04 -6.55 -2.07
C ASP A 40 8.86 -6.32 -0.56
N LYS A 41 8.95 -5.06 -0.13
CA LYS A 41 8.61 -4.63 1.24
C LYS A 41 7.17 -4.14 1.27
N THR A 42 6.28 -4.85 1.94
CA THR A 42 4.89 -4.42 2.14
C THR A 42 4.73 -3.83 3.55
N THR A 43 4.39 -2.55 3.64
CA THR A 43 4.10 -1.88 4.91
C THR A 43 2.59 -1.75 5.06
N ASN A 44 2.00 -2.43 6.05
CA ASN A 44 0.60 -2.26 6.41
C ASN A 44 0.52 -1.34 7.64
N SER A 45 -0.30 -0.30 7.56
CA SER A 45 -0.54 0.64 8.65
C SER A 45 -2.02 0.59 9.00
N ASP A 46 -2.34 0.14 10.21
CA ASP A 46 -3.71 0.12 10.71
C ASP A 46 -3.86 1.21 11.77
N SER A 47 -4.89 2.05 11.63
CA SER A 47 -5.26 3.04 12.64
C SER A 47 -6.61 2.71 13.24
N LYS A 48 -6.68 2.71 14.57
CA LYS A 48 -7.94 2.59 15.31
C LYS A 48 -8.24 3.93 15.98
N GLU A 49 -9.33 4.58 15.57
CA GLU A 49 -9.85 5.78 16.22
C GLU A 49 -10.96 5.36 17.20
N THR A 50 -10.80 5.71 18.47
CA THR A 50 -11.84 5.52 19.48
C THR A 50 -12.38 6.88 19.88
N VAL A 51 -13.68 7.10 19.65
CA VAL A 51 -14.36 8.35 19.99
C VAL A 51 -15.23 8.11 21.21
N THR A 52 -14.98 8.85 22.29
CA THR A 52 -15.81 8.84 23.50
C THR A 52 -16.59 10.15 23.58
N ILE A 53 -17.92 10.07 23.56
CA ILE A 53 -18.82 11.23 23.58
C ILE A 53 -19.48 11.31 24.95
N ASN A 54 -19.22 12.39 25.69
CA ASN A 54 -19.95 12.73 26.90
C ASN A 54 -21.22 13.50 26.53
N GLN A 55 -22.36 13.09 27.10
CA GLN A 55 -23.63 13.78 26.90
C GLN A 55 -23.67 15.12 27.63
N GLU A 56 -24.64 15.95 27.27
CA GLU A 56 -24.85 17.25 27.90
C GLU A 56 -25.36 17.07 29.33
N ILE A 57 -24.97 17.98 30.22
CA ILE A 57 -25.40 18.00 31.61
C ILE A 57 -26.33 19.20 31.80
N LEU A 58 -27.51 18.95 32.37
CA LEU A 58 -28.54 19.96 32.64
C LEU A 58 -28.88 19.93 34.12
N ASP A 59 -28.35 20.89 34.87
CA ASP A 59 -28.55 20.99 36.32
C ASP A 59 -29.43 22.18 36.67
N ARG A 60 -30.25 21.99 37.69
CA ARG A 60 -31.09 23.03 38.30
C ARG A 60 -30.92 23.01 39.80
N ILE A 61 -30.47 24.13 40.36
CA ILE A 61 -30.30 24.32 41.80
C ILE A 61 -31.29 25.38 42.27
N LEU A 62 -31.99 25.10 43.36
CA LEU A 62 -33.03 25.97 43.93
C LEU A 62 -32.59 26.48 45.30
N PHE A 63 -32.65 27.79 45.49
CA PHE A 63 -32.39 28.43 46.78
C PHE A 63 -33.67 29.10 47.29
N ASN A 64 -34.14 28.70 48.47
CA ASN A 64 -35.34 29.28 49.08
C ASN A 64 -35.03 30.66 49.68
N ILE A 65 -35.78 31.68 49.26
CA ILE A 65 -35.77 32.98 49.94
C ILE A 65 -36.92 32.98 50.94
N GLY A 66 -36.59 32.60 52.17
CA GLY A 66 -37.54 32.59 53.28
C GLY A 66 -38.20 33.96 53.48
N GLN A 67 -39.53 33.96 53.62
CA GLN A 67 -40.31 35.15 53.93
C GLN A 67 -40.20 35.48 55.41
N ILE A 68 -40.07 36.77 55.74
CA ILE A 68 -40.13 37.23 57.12
C ILE A 68 -41.60 37.24 57.56
N LYS A 69 -41.84 36.69 58.75
CA LYS A 69 -43.12 36.76 59.46
C LYS A 69 -42.84 37.16 60.90
N SER A 70 -43.28 38.35 61.27
CA SER A 70 -43.15 38.93 62.61
C SER A 70 -44.54 39.30 63.15
N SER A 71 -44.59 40.04 64.25
CA SER A 71 -45.83 40.57 64.82
C SER A 71 -46.37 41.81 64.09
N ASP A 72 -45.59 42.42 63.17
CA ASP A 72 -46.02 43.59 62.38
C ASP A 72 -46.12 43.25 60.88
N PRO A 73 -47.34 42.99 60.38
CA PRO A 73 -47.57 42.63 58.97
C PRO A 73 -47.19 43.72 57.97
N LYS A 74 -47.25 45.00 58.35
CA LYS A 74 -46.88 46.10 57.44
C LYS A 74 -45.38 46.12 57.21
N CYS A 75 -44.61 45.93 58.27
CA CYS A 75 -43.16 45.81 58.21
C CYS A 75 -42.74 44.56 57.39
N ASP A 76 -43.38 43.42 57.66
CA ASP A 76 -43.11 42.17 56.92
C ASP A 76 -43.34 42.33 55.42
N SER A 77 -44.46 42.94 55.02
CA SER A 77 -44.78 43.18 53.61
C SER A 77 -43.72 44.03 52.91
N LEU A 78 -43.25 45.09 53.58
CA LEU A 78 -42.24 45.99 53.02
C LEU A 78 -40.88 45.29 52.87
N ILE A 79 -40.44 44.55 53.89
CA ILE A 79 -39.16 43.84 53.84
C ILE A 79 -39.20 42.73 52.80
N ASN A 80 -40.27 41.94 52.75
CA ASN A 80 -40.42 40.87 51.76
C ASN A 80 -40.47 41.43 50.33
N TYR A 81 -41.07 42.60 50.13
CA TYR A 81 -41.04 43.31 48.85
C TYR A 81 -39.60 43.67 48.44
N TYR A 82 -38.83 44.35 49.30
CA TYR A 82 -37.45 44.72 48.97
C TYR A 82 -36.52 43.50 48.81
N ARG A 83 -36.74 42.42 49.55
CA ARG A 83 -35.99 41.17 49.37
C ARG A 83 -36.26 40.54 48.01
N ALA A 84 -37.51 40.55 47.56
CA ALA A 84 -37.86 40.08 46.22
C ALA A 84 -37.24 40.99 45.13
N GLU A 85 -37.28 42.30 45.33
CA GLU A 85 -36.69 43.26 44.38
C GLU A 85 -35.17 43.10 44.28
N LEU A 86 -34.49 42.94 45.41
CA LEU A 86 -33.06 42.65 45.46
C LEU A 86 -32.75 41.32 44.76
N ALA A 87 -33.54 40.28 45.01
CA ALA A 87 -33.36 38.98 44.38
C ALA A 87 -33.49 39.04 42.84
N LYS A 88 -34.45 39.82 42.33
CA LYS A 88 -34.59 40.09 40.88
C LYS A 88 -33.37 40.83 40.33
N SER A 89 -32.81 41.77 41.08
CA SER A 89 -31.66 42.56 40.63
C SER A 89 -30.35 41.75 40.48
N ILE A 90 -30.26 40.58 41.11
CA ILE A 90 -29.08 39.69 41.06
C ILE A 90 -29.17 38.69 39.88
N GLU A 91 -30.04 38.93 38.90
CA GLU A 91 -30.10 38.09 37.71
C GLU A 91 -28.76 38.10 36.96
N LEU A 92 -28.27 36.89 36.65
CA LEU A 92 -27.02 36.70 35.91
C LEU A 92 -27.25 35.71 34.79
N SER A 93 -26.78 36.04 33.59
CA SER A 93 -26.77 35.13 32.45
C SER A 93 -25.40 35.17 31.80
N LYS A 94 -24.79 34.00 31.63
CA LYS A 94 -23.51 33.83 30.93
C LYS A 94 -23.61 32.63 30.01
N GLN A 95 -23.23 32.83 28.75
CA GLN A 95 -23.12 31.76 27.77
C GLN A 95 -21.71 31.76 27.17
N SER A 96 -21.17 30.57 26.97
CA SER A 96 -19.87 30.37 26.32
C SER A 96 -19.90 29.07 25.53
N GLY A 97 -19.95 29.19 24.20
CA GLY A 97 -20.22 28.06 23.32
C GLY A 97 -21.55 27.40 23.67
N ASP A 98 -21.52 26.09 23.87
CA ASP A 98 -22.68 25.28 24.26
C ASP A 98 -22.96 25.26 25.77
N ASN A 99 -22.09 25.88 26.58
CA ASN A 99 -22.26 26.01 28.02
C ASN A 99 -23.06 27.26 28.36
N SER A 100 -23.99 27.16 29.31
CA SER A 100 -24.70 28.32 29.85
C SER A 100 -24.92 28.23 31.36
N TYR A 101 -24.95 29.39 31.99
CA TYR A 101 -25.22 29.58 33.42
C TYR A 101 -26.23 30.72 33.55
N GLN A 102 -27.36 30.46 34.18
CA GLN A 102 -28.39 31.45 34.42
C GLN A 102 -28.82 31.42 35.89
N LEU A 103 -28.68 32.53 36.59
CA LEU A 103 -29.24 32.75 37.92
C LEU A 103 -30.43 33.69 37.77
N LYS A 104 -31.62 33.26 38.19
CA LYS A 104 -32.85 34.08 38.10
C LYS A 104 -33.71 33.92 39.35
N TYR A 105 -34.53 34.91 39.65
CA TYR A 105 -35.53 34.82 40.71
C TYR A 105 -36.88 34.34 40.17
N ASN A 106 -37.42 33.27 40.75
CA ASN A 106 -38.76 32.78 40.47
C ASN A 106 -39.75 33.42 41.45
N GLU A 107 -40.55 34.37 40.95
CA GLU A 107 -41.53 35.09 41.75
C GLU A 107 -42.69 34.25 42.27
N ALA A 108 -43.09 33.21 41.52
CA ALA A 108 -44.19 32.34 41.92
C ALA A 108 -43.78 31.44 43.09
N LEU A 109 -42.56 30.91 43.04
CA LEU A 109 -42.02 30.02 44.07
C LEU A 109 -41.30 30.77 45.20
N LYS A 110 -40.96 32.06 45.01
CA LYS A 110 -40.13 32.87 45.91
C LYS A 110 -38.74 32.24 46.13
N GLN A 111 -38.12 31.81 45.05
CA GLN A 111 -36.84 31.07 45.06
C GLN A 111 -35.87 31.65 44.03
N MET A 112 -34.56 31.58 44.31
CA MET A 112 -33.56 31.74 43.25
C MET A 112 -33.35 30.41 42.55
N GLU A 113 -33.24 30.43 41.24
CA GLU A 113 -32.94 29.28 40.40
C GLU A 113 -31.60 29.51 39.71
N LEU A 114 -30.66 28.59 39.92
CA LEU A 114 -29.45 28.48 39.12
C LEU A 114 -29.66 27.34 38.11
N LEU A 115 -29.66 27.70 36.83
CA LEU A 115 -29.74 26.78 35.71
C LEU A 115 -28.35 26.68 35.09
N VAL A 116 -27.83 25.46 34.99
CA VAL A 116 -26.52 25.19 34.40
C VAL A 116 -26.69 24.21 33.25
N LYS A 117 -26.18 24.58 32.09
CA LYS A 117 -26.02 23.69 30.93
C LYS A 117 -24.53 23.54 30.66
N ILE A 118 -24.06 22.30 30.66
CA ILE A 118 -22.74 21.93 30.15
C ILE A 118 -22.95 21.19 28.84
N GLY A 119 -22.39 21.74 27.76
CA GLY A 119 -22.46 21.17 26.42
C GLY A 119 -21.75 19.82 26.32
N LYS A 120 -22.03 19.10 25.23
CA LYS A 120 -21.42 17.81 24.94
C LYS A 120 -19.92 17.96 24.74
N THR A 121 -19.14 16.98 25.19
CA THR A 121 -17.69 16.93 24.95
C THR A 121 -17.33 15.65 24.25
N GLU A 122 -16.39 15.73 23.31
CA GLU A 122 -15.90 14.60 22.52
C GLU A 122 -14.41 14.42 22.77
N ASN A 123 -14.02 13.25 23.27
CA ASN A 123 -12.63 12.85 23.42
C ASN A 123 -12.28 11.85 22.31
N LYS A 124 -11.31 12.21 21.47
CA LYS A 124 -10.78 11.34 20.41
C LYS A 124 -9.44 10.76 20.83
N ASP A 125 -9.36 9.44 20.94
CA ASP A 125 -8.10 8.72 21.12
C ASP A 125 -7.71 8.02 19.81
N LEU A 126 -6.54 8.35 19.29
CA LEU A 126 -6.01 7.85 18.02
C LEU A 126 -4.86 6.88 18.30
N GLN A 127 -5.15 5.58 18.27
CA GLN A 127 -4.12 4.55 18.33
C GLN A 127 -3.68 4.18 16.91
N LYS A 128 -2.43 4.50 16.58
CA LYS A 128 -1.79 4.12 15.32
C LYS A 128 -0.87 2.92 15.56
N ASN A 129 -1.22 1.77 15.00
CA ASN A 129 -0.39 0.57 15.05
C ASN A 129 0.22 0.35 13.66
N THR A 130 1.50 0.66 13.53
CA THR A 130 2.25 0.36 12.30
C THR A 130 2.88 -1.02 12.43
N THR A 131 2.42 -2.00 11.62
CA THR A 131 3.01 -3.34 11.59
C THR A 131 3.77 -3.53 10.28
N THR A 132 5.09 -3.45 10.33
CA THR A 132 5.94 -3.74 9.17
C THR A 132 6.15 -5.25 9.04
N THR A 133 5.53 -5.89 8.05
CA THR A 133 5.76 -7.30 7.76
C THR A 133 6.70 -7.42 6.57
N THR A 134 7.87 -8.04 6.75
CA THR A 134 8.79 -8.31 5.64
C THR A 134 8.57 -9.74 5.17
N THR A 135 7.96 -9.90 4.00
CA THR A 135 7.80 -11.22 3.35
C THR A 135 8.90 -11.44 2.32
N TYR A 136 9.65 -12.53 2.48
CA TYR A 136 10.66 -12.94 1.51
C TYR A 136 10.07 -13.98 0.56
N THR A 137 9.88 -13.61 -0.70
CA THR A 137 9.41 -14.54 -1.74
C THR A 137 10.62 -15.20 -2.40
N LEU A 138 10.86 -16.49 -2.14
CA LEU A 138 11.92 -17.26 -2.81
C LEU A 138 11.47 -17.59 -4.24
N GLN A 139 12.17 -17.03 -5.24
CA GLN A 139 11.87 -17.31 -6.65
C GLN A 139 12.56 -18.58 -7.16
N LYS A 140 11.85 -19.32 -8.01
CA LYS A 140 12.29 -20.56 -8.64
C LYS A 140 13.08 -20.23 -9.92
N THR A 141 14.29 -20.77 -10.05
CA THR A 141 15.15 -20.59 -11.23
C THR A 141 14.45 -21.16 -12.48
N HIS A 142 14.38 -20.36 -13.54
CA HIS A 142 13.95 -20.81 -14.86
C HIS A 142 15.17 -20.88 -15.78
N GLU A 143 15.41 -22.06 -16.33
CA GLU A 143 16.50 -22.29 -17.28
C GLU A 143 16.07 -21.83 -18.69
N ILE A 144 16.83 -20.89 -19.27
CA ILE A 144 16.58 -20.41 -20.65
C ILE A 144 17.63 -21.05 -21.57
N PRO A 145 17.23 -21.75 -22.65
CA PRO A 145 18.19 -22.35 -23.57
C PRO A 145 18.83 -21.28 -24.46
N VAL A 146 20.16 -21.14 -24.39
CA VAL A 146 20.92 -20.24 -25.27
C VAL A 146 21.38 -20.96 -26.55
N HIS A 147 21.37 -20.27 -27.69
CA HIS A 147 21.85 -20.83 -28.96
C HIS A 147 23.38 -20.72 -29.01
N PHE A 148 24.09 -21.81 -28.69
CA PHE A 148 25.54 -21.89 -28.84
C PHE A 148 25.87 -22.80 -30.04
N MET A 149 26.64 -22.29 -31.00
CA MET A 149 27.19 -23.06 -32.12
C MET A 149 28.69 -23.12 -31.92
N GLU A 150 29.26 -24.33 -31.83
CA GLU A 150 30.66 -24.50 -31.47
C GLU A 150 31.57 -24.14 -32.66
N TRP A 151 32.75 -23.57 -32.38
CA TRP A 151 33.70 -23.13 -33.40
C TRP A 151 34.13 -24.22 -34.39
N TRP A 152 34.17 -25.48 -33.96
CA TRP A 152 34.50 -26.62 -34.83
C TRP A 152 33.37 -26.97 -35.80
N GLU A 153 32.10 -26.77 -35.44
CA GLU A 153 30.95 -26.97 -36.34
C GLU A 153 31.05 -26.01 -37.53
N ILE A 154 31.40 -24.75 -37.25
CA ILE A 154 31.65 -23.73 -38.26
C ILE A 154 32.81 -24.14 -39.18
N MET A 155 33.89 -24.71 -38.64
CA MET A 155 35.04 -25.20 -39.42
C MET A 155 34.65 -26.33 -40.39
N PHE A 156 33.94 -27.36 -39.93
CA PHE A 156 33.53 -28.47 -40.81
C PHE A 156 32.56 -28.01 -41.91
N TYR A 157 31.66 -27.09 -41.58
CA TYR A 157 30.77 -26.49 -42.58
C TYR A 157 31.56 -25.81 -43.71
N ARG A 158 32.60 -25.04 -43.38
CA ARG A 158 33.45 -24.35 -44.38
C ARG A 158 34.24 -25.32 -45.24
N ILE A 159 34.78 -26.39 -44.65
CA ILE A 159 35.53 -27.42 -45.38
C ILE A 159 34.62 -28.12 -46.40
N GLY A 160 33.39 -28.47 -46.00
CA GLY A 160 32.39 -29.06 -46.90
C GLY A 160 32.02 -28.15 -48.07
N GLN A 161 31.85 -26.84 -47.81
CA GLN A 161 31.58 -25.85 -48.87
C GLN A 161 32.70 -25.79 -49.91
N ILE A 162 33.96 -25.76 -49.48
CA ILE A 162 35.12 -25.71 -50.38
C ILE A 162 35.21 -26.98 -51.23
N ALA A 163 35.01 -28.15 -50.61
CA ALA A 163 35.01 -29.43 -51.32
C ALA A 163 33.92 -29.49 -52.40
N ALA A 164 32.71 -28.99 -52.11
CA ALA A 164 31.60 -28.93 -53.06
C ALA A 164 31.91 -28.04 -54.27
N VAL A 165 32.49 -26.85 -54.04
CA VAL A 165 32.89 -25.93 -55.13
C VAL A 165 33.94 -26.57 -56.03
N LEU A 166 34.97 -27.20 -55.45
CA LEU A 166 36.02 -27.88 -56.22
C LEU A 166 35.46 -29.04 -57.06
N LEU A 167 34.50 -29.78 -56.52
CA LEU A 167 33.83 -30.88 -57.23
C LEU A 167 32.98 -30.34 -58.39
N ALA A 168 32.24 -29.24 -58.18
CA ALA A 168 31.47 -28.59 -59.23
C ALA A 168 32.36 -28.07 -60.38
N VAL A 169 33.46 -27.39 -60.07
CA VAL A 169 34.44 -26.93 -61.07
C VAL A 169 35.01 -28.11 -61.86
N TYR A 170 35.36 -29.20 -61.17
CA TYR A 170 35.83 -30.41 -61.83
C TYR A 170 34.81 -31.01 -62.81
N LEU A 171 33.54 -31.10 -62.40
CA LEU A 171 32.46 -31.59 -63.26
C LEU A 171 32.28 -30.71 -64.50
N ILE A 172 32.31 -29.39 -64.34
CA ILE A 172 32.21 -28.44 -65.46
C ILE A 172 33.36 -28.64 -66.46
N ILE A 173 34.61 -28.75 -65.98
CA ILE A 173 35.77 -28.97 -66.84
C ILE A 173 35.68 -30.32 -67.58
N LYS A 174 35.19 -31.35 -66.91
CA LYS A 174 35.03 -32.69 -67.50
C LYS A 174 33.91 -32.77 -68.54
N PHE A 175 32.80 -32.05 -68.34
CA PHE A 175 31.69 -32.02 -69.30
C PHE A 175 31.96 -31.11 -70.51
N LYS A 176 32.87 -30.13 -70.38
CA LYS A 176 33.23 -29.21 -71.46
C LYS A 176 34.34 -29.75 -72.39
N ARG A 177 34.85 -30.96 -72.13
CA ARG A 177 35.96 -31.60 -72.84
C ARG A 177 35.53 -32.95 -73.40
#